data_AF-A0A7S2H3K2-F1
#
_entry.id   AF-A0A7S2H3K2-F1
#
_cell.length_a   1.000
_cell.length_b   1.000
_cell.length_c   1.000
_cell.angle_alpha   90.00
_cell.angle_beta   90.00
_cell.angle_gamma   90.00
#
_symmetry.space_group_name_H-M   'P 1'
#
loop_
_entity.id
_entity.type
_entity.pdbx_description
1 polymer ?
#
loop_
_entity_poly.entity_id
_entity_poly.type
_entity_poly.pdbx_seq_one_letter_code
_entity_poly.pdbx_strand_id
1 'polypeptide(L)'
;ADEDGNFGVEVLMRAAARQVIRGQPVAMEYWGGRHRVAAEGRELGFILGSGEHWWCIRRCGQRLDKWEEVDSFEEQVLNTWTADESVREHLLSCQDTVL
;
A
#
# COMPACT_ATOMS: atom_id res chain seq x y z
N ALA A 1 0.88 16.14 11.27
CA ALA A 1 -0.09 16.72 10.34
C ALA A 1 0.24 18.19 10.17
N ASP A 2 -0.19 18.78 9.06
CA ASP A 2 -0.37 20.22 8.95
C ASP A 2 -1.59 20.69 9.76
N GLU A 3 -2.02 21.93 9.57
CA GLU A 3 -3.14 22.55 10.28
C GLU A 3 -4.50 21.95 9.91
N ASP A 4 -4.60 21.31 8.74
CA ASP A 4 -5.83 20.73 8.20
C ASP A 4 -5.96 19.22 8.50
N GLY A 5 -4.94 18.62 9.12
CA GLY A 5 -4.93 17.19 9.43
C GLY A 5 -4.29 16.32 8.35
N ASN A 6 -3.66 16.91 7.32
CA ASN A 6 -2.98 16.14 6.29
C ASN A 6 -1.66 15.60 6.83
N PHE A 7 -1.42 14.31 6.56
CA PHE A 7 -0.19 13.63 6.94
C PHE A 7 0.69 13.40 5.72
N GLY A 8 1.92 13.89 5.78
CA GLY A 8 2.95 13.56 4.79
C GLY A 8 3.45 12.11 4.92
N VAL A 9 4.15 11.65 3.89
CA VAL A 9 4.71 10.29 3.79
C VAL A 9 5.57 9.92 5.00
N GLU A 10 6.30 10.86 5.58
CA GLU A 10 7.20 10.61 6.71
C GLU A 10 6.46 10.07 7.93
N VAL A 11 5.19 10.45 8.09
CA VAL A 11 4.35 9.95 9.18
C VAL A 11 4.01 8.48 8.95
N LEU A 12 3.66 8.10 7.72
CA LEU A 12 3.38 6.72 7.34
C LEU A 12 4.63 5.85 7.52
N MET A 13 5.78 6.31 7.04
CA MET A 13 7.05 5.58 7.19
C MET A 13 7.43 5.36 8.65
N ARG A 14 7.28 6.39 9.50
CA ARG A 14 7.54 6.27 10.95
C ARG A 14 6.55 5.35 11.66
N ALA A 15 5.29 5.34 11.23
CA ALA A 15 4.27 4.45 11.77
C ALA A 15 4.59 2.99 11.42
N ALA A 16 4.95 2.72 10.15
CA ALA A 16 5.32 1.39 9.67
C ALA A 16 6.58 0.84 10.35
N ALA A 17 7.62 1.66 10.51
CA ALA A 17 8.87 1.27 11.16
C ALA A 17 8.72 0.83 12.63
N ARG A 18 7.59 1.14 13.27
CA ARG A 18 7.24 0.71 14.64
C ARG A 18 6.46 -0.61 14.66
N GLN A 19 6.02 -1.11 13.51
CA GLN A 19 5.23 -2.33 13.42
C GLN A 19 6.10 -3.56 13.29
N VAL A 20 5.62 -4.64 13.90
CA VAL A 20 6.25 -5.96 13.83
C VAL A 20 5.17 -6.98 13.48
N ILE A 21 5.37 -7.73 12.41
CA ILE A 21 4.46 -8.79 11.95
C ILE A 21 5.21 -10.11 12.02
N ARG A 22 4.65 -11.08 12.75
CA ARG A 22 5.28 -12.40 12.99
C ARG A 22 6.73 -12.30 13.50
N GLY A 23 7.00 -11.31 14.35
CA GLY A 23 8.33 -11.06 14.91
C GLY A 23 9.32 -10.38 13.96
N GLN A 24 8.90 -10.02 12.74
CA GLN A 24 9.72 -9.30 11.76
C GLN A 24 9.28 -7.83 11.68
N PRO A 25 10.22 -6.86 11.67
CA PRO A 25 9.88 -5.47 11.50
C PRO A 25 9.30 -5.22 10.11
N VAL A 26 8.31 -4.33 10.03
CA VAL A 26 7.74 -3.90 8.76
C VAL A 26 8.59 -2.77 8.19
N ALA A 27 9.00 -2.93 6.93
CA ALA A 27 9.61 -1.88 6.14
C ALA A 27 8.56 -1.28 5.19
N MET A 28 8.61 0.04 5.01
CA MET A 28 7.80 0.78 4.05
C MET A 28 8.75 1.57 3.16
N GLU A 29 8.56 1.48 1.84
CA GLU A 29 9.55 1.90 0.86
C GLU A 29 8.85 2.46 -0.37
N TYR A 30 9.40 3.51 -0.99
CA TYR A 30 8.80 4.07 -2.21
C TYR A 30 8.82 3.05 -3.36
N TRP A 31 7.66 2.86 -3.97
CA TRP A 31 7.47 1.95 -5.09
C TRP A 31 7.85 2.67 -6.41
N GLY A 32 9.12 2.55 -6.80
CA GLY A 32 9.63 3.24 -7.99
C GLY A 32 11.04 2.83 -8.44
N GLY A 33 11.54 1.67 -8.01
CA GLY A 33 12.92 1.26 -8.32
C GLY A 33 13.27 -0.19 -7.99
N ARG A 34 14.45 -0.41 -7.39
CA ARG A 34 15.01 -1.76 -7.08
C ARG A 34 14.14 -2.61 -6.14
N HIS A 35 13.07 -2.06 -5.60
CA HIS A 35 12.20 -2.68 -4.61
C HIS A 35 11.34 -3.81 -5.16
N ARG A 36 10.94 -3.76 -6.45
CA ARG A 36 10.28 -4.91 -7.10
C ARG A 36 11.16 -6.17 -7.06
N VAL A 37 12.49 -5.97 -7.08
CA VAL A 37 13.46 -7.06 -6.97
C VAL A 37 13.70 -7.43 -5.50
N ALA A 38 13.75 -6.47 -4.59
CA ALA A 38 14.03 -6.71 -3.18
C ALA A 38 12.87 -7.37 -2.41
N ALA A 39 11.63 -7.01 -2.73
CA ALA A 39 10.45 -7.56 -2.07
C ALA A 39 10.13 -9.00 -2.50
N GLU A 40 10.61 -9.44 -3.67
CA GLU A 40 10.43 -10.80 -4.20
C GLU A 40 8.98 -11.33 -4.14
N GLY A 41 7.97 -10.46 -4.30
CA GLY A 41 6.56 -10.87 -4.22
C GLY A 41 6.02 -11.06 -2.80
N ARG A 42 6.75 -10.59 -1.77
CA ARG A 42 6.39 -10.71 -0.35
C ARG A 42 5.73 -9.44 0.20
N GLU A 43 5.23 -8.58 -0.67
CA GLU A 43 4.56 -7.35 -0.29
C GLU A 43 3.33 -7.67 0.58
N LEU A 44 3.18 -6.96 1.70
CA LEU A 44 2.02 -7.11 2.59
C LEU A 44 0.81 -6.30 2.11
N GLY A 45 1.08 -5.23 1.37
CA GLY A 45 0.14 -4.20 0.98
C GLY A 45 0.87 -3.09 0.24
N PHE A 46 0.09 -2.18 -0.34
CA PHE A 46 0.56 -0.95 -0.94
C PHE A 46 -0.26 0.20 -0.36
N ILE A 47 0.38 1.34 -0.12
CA ILE A 47 -0.32 2.59 0.19
C ILE A 47 -0.15 3.52 -1.00
N LEU A 48 -1.26 4.08 -1.46
CA LEU A 48 -1.30 5.03 -2.56
C LEU A 48 -1.67 6.41 -2.01
N GLY A 49 -1.13 7.47 -2.61
CA GLY A 49 -1.49 8.82 -2.24
C GLY A 49 -1.32 9.86 -3.33
N SER A 50 -2.32 10.72 -3.44
CA SER A 50 -2.37 11.86 -4.37
C SER A 50 -1.75 13.13 -3.77
N GLY A 51 -1.28 13.07 -2.51
CA GLY A 51 -0.77 14.20 -1.73
C GLY A 51 -1.81 14.78 -0.77
N GLU A 52 -3.09 14.72 -1.11
CA GLU A 52 -4.21 15.18 -0.27
C GLU A 52 -4.97 14.01 0.37
N HIS A 53 -4.89 12.83 -0.23
CA HIS A 53 -5.62 11.66 0.20
C HIS A 53 -4.74 10.40 0.14
N TRP A 54 -5.00 9.47 1.05
CA TRP A 54 -4.29 8.20 1.16
C TRP A 54 -5.29 7.04 1.17
N TRP A 55 -5.02 6.02 0.37
CA TRP A 55 -5.77 4.77 0.33
C TRP A 55 -4.82 3.57 0.24
N CYS A 56 -5.34 2.35 0.28
CA CYS A 56 -4.45 1.18 0.26
C CYS A 56 -4.99 0.00 -0.56
N ILE A 57 -4.05 -0.78 -1.08
CA ILE A 57 -4.30 -2.10 -1.64
C ILE A 57 -3.74 -3.13 -0.65
N ARG A 58 -4.57 -4.08 -0.22
CA ARG A 58 -4.18 -5.09 0.79
C ARG A 58 -4.57 -6.50 0.37
N ARG A 59 -3.86 -7.50 0.92
CA ARG A 59 -4.27 -8.91 0.81
C ARG A 59 -5.58 -9.15 1.56
N CYS A 60 -6.49 -9.92 0.97
CA CYS A 60 -7.78 -10.29 1.56
C CYS A 60 -8.19 -11.73 1.20
N GLY A 61 -9.35 -12.16 1.72
CA GLY A 61 -9.82 -13.53 1.64
C GLY A 61 -9.34 -14.40 2.80
N GLN A 62 -9.99 -15.55 3.01
CA GLN A 62 -9.67 -16.44 4.15
C GLN A 62 -8.23 -16.96 4.11
N ARG A 63 -7.63 -17.02 2.91
CA ARG A 63 -6.26 -17.49 2.69
C ARG A 63 -5.29 -16.38 2.31
N LEU A 64 -5.72 -15.12 2.36
CA LEU A 64 -4.94 -13.98 1.88
C LEU A 64 -4.49 -14.15 0.41
N ASP A 65 -5.35 -14.77 -0.40
CA ASP A 65 -5.10 -15.16 -1.79
C ASP A 65 -5.63 -14.14 -2.81
N LYS A 66 -6.27 -13.07 -2.33
CA LYS A 66 -6.80 -11.99 -3.16
C LYS A 66 -6.23 -10.66 -2.70
N TRP A 67 -6.43 -9.65 -3.53
CA TRP A 67 -6.15 -8.25 -3.24
C TRP A 67 -7.43 -7.44 -3.35
N GLU A 68 -7.53 -6.41 -2.53
CA GLU A 68 -8.60 -5.42 -2.60
C GLU A 68 -8.04 -4.02 -2.40
N GLU A 69 -8.64 -3.06 -3.09
CA GLU A 69 -8.40 -1.63 -2.92
C GLU A 69 -9.45 -1.05 -1.99
N VAL A 70 -8.99 -0.40 -0.94
CA VAL A 70 -9.82 0.18 0.11
C VAL A 70 -9.50 1.66 0.22
N ASP A 71 -10.54 2.46 0.04
CA ASP A 71 -10.53 3.90 0.20
C ASP A 71 -11.49 4.27 1.34
N SER A 72 -11.07 5.16 2.24
CA SER A 72 -11.93 5.64 3.34
C SER A 72 -13.08 6.54 2.89
N PHE A 73 -13.03 7.10 1.68
CA PHE A 73 -14.12 7.91 1.12
C PHE A 73 -15.21 7.06 0.47
N GLU A 74 -14.93 5.78 0.21
CA GLU A 74 -15.82 4.89 -0.50
C GLU A 74 -16.45 3.89 0.46
N GLU A 75 -17.77 3.70 0.36
CA GLU A 75 -18.49 2.72 1.20
C GLU A 75 -18.23 1.27 0.77
N GLN A 76 -17.64 1.08 -0.41
CA GLN A 76 -17.40 -0.23 -1.02
C GLN A 76 -15.95 -0.36 -1.48
N VAL A 77 -15.52 -1.61 -1.63
CA VAL A 77 -14.24 -1.95 -2.24
C VAL A 77 -14.22 -1.48 -3.69
N LEU A 78 -13.21 -0.68 -4.04
CA LEU A 78 -13.07 -0.10 -5.37
C LEU A 78 -12.74 -1.16 -6.42
N ASN A 79 -11.69 -1.93 -6.14
CA ASN A 79 -11.15 -2.94 -7.05
C ASN A 79 -10.77 -4.20 -6.30
N THR A 80 -10.81 -5.35 -6.98
CA THR A 80 -10.31 -6.62 -6.46
C THR A 80 -9.49 -7.35 -7.51
N TRP A 81 -8.43 -8.02 -7.06
CA TRP A 81 -7.56 -8.81 -7.93
C TRP A 81 -7.29 -10.19 -7.31
N THR A 82 -7.12 -11.19 -8.16
CA THR A 82 -6.76 -12.56 -7.76
C THR A 82 -5.31 -12.91 -8.12
N ALA A 83 -4.66 -12.10 -8.95
CA ALA A 83 -3.31 -12.30 -9.41
C ALA A 83 -2.42 -11.12 -9.03
N ASP A 84 -1.24 -11.42 -8.49
CA ASP A 84 -0.27 -10.41 -8.05
C ASP A 84 0.20 -9.51 -9.20
N GLU A 85 0.35 -10.07 -10.40
CA GLU A 85 0.79 -9.31 -11.57
C GLU A 85 -0.24 -8.26 -11.98
N SER A 86 -1.53 -8.54 -11.84
CA SER A 86 -2.59 -7.57 -12.16
C SER A 86 -2.57 -6.37 -11.22
N VAL A 87 -2.21 -6.56 -9.95
CA VAL A 87 -2.00 -5.44 -9.01
C VAL A 87 -0.80 -4.61 -9.45
N ARG A 88 0.30 -5.26 -9.83
CA ARG A 88 1.51 -4.55 -10.28
C ARG A 88 1.27 -3.77 -11.57
N GLU A 89 0.55 -4.33 -12.52
CA GLU A 89 0.16 -3.65 -13.76
C GLU A 89 -0.71 -2.41 -13.46
N HIS A 90 -1.65 -2.53 -12.52
CA HIS A 90 -2.45 -1.39 -12.06
C HIS A 90 -1.57 -0.30 -11.43
N LEU A 91 -0.72 -0.66 -10.47
CA LEU A 91 0.20 0.29 -9.83
C LEU A 91 1.10 0.98 -10.87
N LEU A 92 1.53 0.28 -11.93
CA LEU A 92 2.41 0.84 -12.98
C LEU A 92 1.70 1.92 -13.80
N SER A 93 0.36 1.88 -13.83
CA SER A 93 -0.47 2.87 -14.52
C SER A 93 -0.83 4.06 -13.63
N CYS A 94 -0.65 3.96 -12.31
CA CYS A 94 -0.93 5.04 -11.37
C CYS A 94 0.10 6.17 -11.52
N GLN A 95 -0.39 7.40 -11.41
CA GLN A 95 0.45 8.60 -11.36
C GLN A 95 0.73 9.04 -9.91
N ASP A 96 0.07 8.39 -8.95
CA ASP A 96 0.12 8.68 -7.54
C ASP A 96 1.41 8.19 -6.87
N THR A 97 1.68 8.70 -5.67
CA THR A 97 2.74 8.17 -4.82
C THR A 97 2.35 6.78 -4.36
N VAL A 98 3.24 5.80 -4.53
CA VAL A 98 3.02 4.43 -4.06
C VAL A 98 4.13 4.05 -3.06
N LEU A 99 3.73 3.46 -1.94
CA LEU A 99 4.54 3.02 -0.78
C LEU A 99 4.29 1.56 -0.43
#